data_AF-A0A7C1JDW0-F1
#
_entry.id   AF-A0A7C1JDW0-F1
#
_cell.length_a   1.000
_cell.length_b   1.000
_cell.length_c   1.000
_cell.angle_alpha   90.00
_cell.angle_beta   90.00
_cell.angle_gamma   90.00
#
_symmetry.space_group_name_H-M   'P 1'
#
loop_
_entity.id
_entity.type
_entity.pdbx_description
1 polymer ?
#
loop_
_entity_poly.entity_id
_entity_poly.type
_entity_poly.pdbx_seq_one_letter_code
_entity_poly.pdbx_strand_id
1 'polypeptide(L)'
;MSDLLLPRPLLIRLHEDVERAEYLLEQDRYTIGRLAGVCEILVRRPTVSRIHARLERVGSHFVLHDLSRNHTFVNHTLLTGPYTLADRDVIGLSSPEPLLRFIDSDPTLVTAGPLRLDENSMRFLWDHRPLDLTPSQWRLLNYLYQHRGQVCTREQCAQAIWGAEYLPGMDAENLDKVVSGLRARLRDVDPEADPIEVRRGVGYMLRTA
;
A
#
# COMPACT_ATOMS: atom_id res chain seq x y z
N MET A 1 2.92 -18.05 29.13
CA MET A 1 4.20 -18.44 28.49
C MET A 1 4.01 -18.61 26.99
N SER A 2 3.96 -17.48 26.31
CA SER A 2 4.62 -17.16 25.05
C SER A 2 3.94 -15.87 24.64
N ASP A 3 4.55 -14.75 25.03
CA ASP A 3 4.34 -13.49 24.31
C ASP A 3 4.73 -13.80 22.88
N LEU A 4 3.73 -14.18 22.07
CA LEU A 4 3.85 -14.18 20.64
C LEU A 4 4.21 -12.73 20.31
N LEU A 5 5.49 -12.51 20.04
CA LEU A 5 6.06 -11.25 19.61
C LEU A 5 5.25 -10.82 18.39
N LEU A 6 4.19 -10.04 18.61
CA LEU A 6 3.50 -9.37 17.53
C LEU A 6 4.59 -8.56 16.84
N PRO A 7 4.84 -8.80 15.55
CA PRO A 7 5.81 -8.03 14.80
C PRO A 7 5.50 -6.53 14.97
N ARG A 8 6.50 -5.78 15.42
CA ARG A 8 6.30 -4.40 15.88
C ARG A 8 6.55 -3.46 14.70
N PRO A 9 5.61 -2.59 14.35
CA PRO A 9 5.83 -1.61 13.29
C PRO A 9 6.98 -0.68 13.68
N LEU A 10 7.77 -0.30 12.69
CA LEU A 10 8.94 0.57 12.86
C LEU A 10 9.01 1.63 11.77
N LEU A 11 9.72 2.72 12.05
CA LEU A 11 10.20 3.64 11.03
C LEU A 11 11.70 3.47 10.84
N ILE A 12 12.14 3.23 9.61
CA ILE A 12 13.54 3.18 9.22
C ILE A 12 13.93 4.53 8.62
N ARG A 13 15.08 5.05 9.02
CA ARG A 13 15.69 6.24 8.42
C ARG A 13 16.14 5.97 6.99
N LEU A 14 15.80 6.90 6.10
CA LEU A 14 16.29 6.95 4.72
C LEU A 14 17.23 8.13 4.45
N HIS A 15 17.26 9.14 5.32
CA HIS A 15 18.06 10.35 5.14
C HIS A 15 18.80 10.76 6.42
N GLU A 16 20.02 11.31 6.31
CA GLU A 16 20.90 11.65 7.44
C GLU A 16 20.32 12.67 8.42
N ASP A 17 19.42 13.53 7.94
CA ASP A 17 18.70 14.51 8.77
C ASP A 17 17.84 13.86 9.87
N VAL A 18 17.46 12.59 9.74
CA VAL A 18 16.74 11.88 10.79
C VAL A 18 17.74 11.37 11.83
N GLU A 19 17.47 11.66 13.10
CA GLU A 19 18.42 11.43 14.19
C GLU A 19 18.78 9.96 14.42
N ARG A 20 17.78 9.07 14.46
CA ARG A 20 18.00 7.64 14.72
C ARG A 20 17.83 6.83 13.45
N ALA A 21 18.53 5.71 13.38
CA ALA A 21 18.40 4.78 12.27
C ALA A 21 17.03 4.11 12.22
N GLU A 22 16.44 3.82 13.39
CA GLU A 22 15.19 3.10 13.53
C GLU A 22 14.37 3.64 14.72
N TYR A 23 13.06 3.61 14.60
CA TYR A 23 12.10 3.94 15.65
C TYR A 23 11.07 2.83 15.77
N LEU A 24 11.07 2.13 16.89
CA LEU A 24 10.05 1.14 17.22
C LEU A 24 8.76 1.84 17.67
N LEU A 25 7.63 1.53 17.04
CA LEU A 25 6.36 2.20 17.29
C LEU A 25 5.51 1.42 18.30
N GLU A 26 5.84 1.58 19.58
CA GLU A 26 5.18 0.93 20.73
C GLU A 26 4.07 1.77 21.35
N GLN A 27 4.06 3.09 21.11
CA GLN A 27 3.10 4.02 21.69
C GLN A 27 1.94 4.28 20.72
N ASP A 28 0.85 4.84 21.26
CA ASP A 28 -0.31 5.23 20.45
C ASP A 28 -0.10 6.52 19.67
N ARG A 29 0.93 7.30 20.01
CA ARG A 29 1.18 8.59 19.36
C ARG A 29 2.66 8.91 19.30
N TYR A 30 3.08 9.42 18.14
CA TYR A 30 4.42 9.95 17.92
C TYR A 30 4.35 11.30 17.21
N THR A 31 5.22 12.21 17.61
CA THR A 31 5.40 13.50 16.97
C THR A 31 6.71 13.53 16.19
N ILE A 32 6.62 13.92 14.92
CA ILE A 32 7.75 14.07 14.01
C ILE A 32 8.02 15.56 13.82
N GLY A 33 9.26 15.99 13.99
CA GLY A 33 9.62 17.39 13.82
C GLY A 33 11.04 17.69 14.28
N ARG A 34 11.39 18.98 14.28
CA ARG A 34 12.76 19.41 14.66
C ARG A 34 12.90 19.86 16.12
N LEU A 35 11.82 19.83 16.92
CA LEU A 35 11.86 20.29 18.31
C LEU A 35 12.23 19.15 19.26
N ALA A 36 13.49 19.11 19.67
CA ALA A 36 13.98 18.16 20.67
C ALA A 36 13.23 18.31 22.01
N GLY A 37 12.96 17.19 22.67
CA GLY A 37 12.19 17.13 23.91
C GLY A 37 10.66 17.20 23.72
N VAL A 38 10.19 17.48 22.50
CA VAL A 38 8.76 17.44 22.13
C VAL A 38 8.48 16.38 21.08
N CYS A 39 9.38 16.22 20.10
CA CYS A 39 9.26 15.21 19.07
C CYS A 39 10.00 13.94 19.47
N GLU A 40 9.30 12.81 19.47
CA GLU A 40 9.89 11.49 19.62
C GLU A 40 10.74 11.11 18.39
N ILE A 41 10.38 11.62 17.21
CA ILE A 41 11.08 11.40 15.95
C ILE A 41 11.68 12.73 15.49
N LEU A 42 12.97 12.92 15.79
CA LEU A 42 13.69 14.16 15.52
C LEU A 42 14.26 14.20 14.09
N VAL A 43 13.98 15.29 13.38
CA VAL A 43 14.51 15.57 12.04
C VAL A 43 15.22 16.92 12.04
N ARG A 44 16.53 16.90 11.79
CA ARG A 44 17.46 18.04 11.88
C ARG A 44 17.54 18.88 10.60
N ARG A 45 16.41 19.07 9.92
CA ARG A 45 16.31 19.87 8.70
C ARG A 45 15.66 21.22 9.02
N PRO A 46 16.26 22.39 8.67
CA PRO A 46 15.71 23.71 9.02
C PRO A 46 14.31 23.98 8.47
N THR A 47 13.98 23.41 7.31
CA THR A 47 12.67 23.51 6.66
C THR A 47 11.60 22.64 7.33
N VAL A 48 11.98 21.73 8.22
CA VAL A 48 11.02 20.93 8.98
C VAL A 48 10.45 21.79 10.11
N SER A 49 9.12 21.75 10.30
CA SER A 49 8.45 22.47 11.39
C SER A 49 8.84 21.88 12.75
N ARG A 50 8.76 22.70 13.82
CA ARG A 50 9.06 22.26 15.20
C ARG A 50 8.28 21.00 15.56
N ILE A 51 7.01 21.00 15.21
CA ILE A 51 6.08 19.86 15.17
C ILE A 51 5.63 19.85 13.71
N HIS A 52 5.99 18.81 12.95
CA HIS A 52 5.76 18.75 11.51
C HIS A 52 4.64 17.78 11.17
N ALA A 53 4.72 16.57 11.70
CA ALA A 53 3.70 15.56 11.47
C ALA A 53 3.45 14.78 12.75
N ARG A 54 2.35 14.06 12.79
CA ARG A 54 1.97 13.20 13.91
C ARG A 54 1.52 11.85 13.38
N LEU A 55 1.97 10.80 14.05
CA LEU A 55 1.44 9.46 13.89
C LEU A 55 0.50 9.16 15.05
N GLU A 56 -0.70 8.69 14.75
CA GLU A 56 -1.67 8.24 15.75
C GLU A 56 -2.09 6.81 15.43
N ARG A 57 -2.08 5.95 16.45
CA ARG A 57 -2.53 4.57 16.33
C ARG A 57 -4.06 4.55 16.37
N VAL A 58 -4.66 3.94 15.35
CA VAL A 58 -6.12 3.70 15.26
C VAL A 58 -6.32 2.21 15.09
N GLY A 59 -6.69 1.55 16.19
CA GLY A 59 -6.71 0.08 16.26
C GLY A 59 -5.29 -0.47 16.08
N SER A 60 -5.09 -1.27 15.05
CA SER A 60 -3.79 -1.85 14.69
C SER A 60 -2.94 -0.97 13.77
N HIS A 61 -3.53 0.07 13.15
CA HIS A 61 -2.86 0.87 12.13
C HIS A 61 -2.28 2.18 12.67
N PHE A 62 -1.36 2.78 11.92
CA PHE A 62 -0.92 4.15 12.14
C PHE A 62 -1.46 5.10 11.08
N VAL A 63 -2.02 6.22 11.53
CA VAL A 63 -2.48 7.31 10.69
C VAL A 63 -1.50 8.48 10.81
N LEU A 64 -0.98 8.94 9.68
CA LEU A 64 -0.14 10.11 9.56
C LEU A 64 -0.99 11.36 9.33
N HIS A 65 -0.70 12.39 10.12
CA HIS A 65 -1.32 13.71 10.04
C HIS A 65 -0.25 14.77 9.77
N ASP A 66 -0.50 15.63 8.78
CA ASP A 66 0.32 16.84 8.57
C ASP A 66 -0.09 17.94 9.55
N LEU A 67 0.88 18.50 10.26
CA LEU A 67 0.72 19.63 11.19
C LEU A 67 1.64 20.80 10.80
N SER A 68 2.27 20.71 9.63
CA SER A 68 3.41 21.53 9.25
C SER A 68 3.02 22.79 8.49
N ARG A 69 4.02 23.67 8.31
CA ARG A 69 3.93 24.79 7.37
C ARG A 69 4.37 24.43 5.94
N ASN A 70 5.22 23.41 5.79
CA ASN A 70 5.93 23.12 4.54
C ASN A 70 5.51 21.78 3.89
N HIS A 71 4.36 21.26 4.32
CA HIS A 71 3.77 20.01 3.87
C HIS A 71 4.52 18.73 4.20
N THR A 72 3.73 17.70 4.46
CA THR A 72 4.14 16.30 4.55
C THR A 72 3.85 15.59 3.24
N PHE A 73 4.68 14.61 2.87
CA PHE A 73 4.54 13.80 1.66
C PHE A 73 4.53 12.32 2.04
N VAL A 74 3.71 11.53 1.35
CA VAL A 74 3.75 10.07 1.42
C VAL A 74 3.94 9.53 0.01
N ASN A 75 4.91 8.64 -0.18
CA ASN A 75 5.27 8.06 -1.48
C ASN A 75 5.43 9.15 -2.56
N HIS A 76 6.21 10.17 -2.23
CA HIS A 76 6.50 11.36 -3.07
C HIS A 76 5.29 12.26 -3.40
N THR A 77 4.10 11.93 -2.90
CA THR A 77 2.86 12.66 -3.16
C THR A 77 2.49 13.52 -1.96
N LEU A 78 1.99 14.73 -2.22
CA LEU A 78 1.55 15.66 -1.19
C LEU A 78 0.44 15.03 -0.34
N LEU A 79 0.59 15.09 0.98
CA LEU A 79 -0.43 14.66 1.93
C LEU A 79 -1.53 15.74 2.05
N THR A 80 -2.74 15.43 1.60
CA THR A 80 -3.87 16.38 1.61
C THR A 80 -4.84 16.16 2.78
N GLY A 81 -4.66 15.09 3.56
CA GLY A 81 -5.48 14.74 4.71
C GLY A 81 -4.84 13.60 5.53
N PRO A 82 -5.51 13.12 6.59
CA PRO A 82 -5.06 11.96 7.34
C PRO A 82 -4.84 10.76 6.42
N TYR A 83 -3.76 10.02 6.65
CA TYR A 83 -3.38 8.90 5.80
C TYR A 83 -2.96 7.68 6.62
N THR A 84 -3.64 6.57 6.40
CA THR A 84 -3.28 5.29 7.01
C THR A 84 -2.03 4.72 6.33
N LEU A 85 -0.93 4.63 7.09
CA LEU A 85 0.34 4.07 6.62
C LEU A 85 0.20 2.56 6.36
N ALA A 86 0.78 2.13 5.24
CA ALA A 86 0.99 0.75 4.86
C ALA A 86 2.48 0.40 4.87
N ASP A 87 2.79 -0.91 4.91
CA ASP A 87 4.17 -1.38 4.84
C ASP A 87 4.92 -0.75 3.66
N ARG A 88 6.16 -0.33 3.94
CA ARG A 88 7.10 0.34 3.03
C ARG A 88 6.72 1.74 2.58
N ASP A 89 5.61 2.31 3.06
CA ASP A 89 5.31 3.71 2.78
C ASP A 89 6.48 4.60 3.21
N VAL A 90 6.84 5.53 2.34
CA VAL A 90 7.93 6.48 2.58
C VAL A 90 7.38 7.87 2.89
N ILE A 91 7.94 8.51 3.92
CA ILE A 91 7.47 9.79 4.44
C ILE A 91 8.52 10.85 4.16
N GLY A 92 8.14 11.90 3.43
CA GLY A 92 8.92 13.11 3.21
C GLY A 92 8.37 14.27 4.05
N LEU A 93 9.26 15.13 4.55
CA LEU A 93 8.88 16.32 5.33
C LEU A 93 9.50 17.55 4.68
N SER A 94 8.72 18.59 4.42
CA SER A 94 9.11 19.81 3.70
C SER A 94 9.54 19.64 2.23
N SER A 95 9.69 18.40 1.77
CA SER A 95 10.01 18.02 0.41
C SER A 95 9.53 16.60 0.11
N PRO A 96 9.29 16.23 -1.17
CA PRO A 96 8.95 14.87 -1.58
C PRO A 96 10.06 13.81 -1.38
N GLU A 97 11.29 14.25 -1.06
CA GLU A 97 12.40 13.36 -0.72
C GLU A 97 12.06 12.54 0.55
N PRO A 98 12.11 11.21 0.48
CA PRO A 98 11.91 10.34 1.63
C PRO A 98 12.92 10.55 2.76
N LEU A 99 12.42 10.76 3.97
CA LEU A 99 13.25 10.80 5.18
C LEU A 99 13.09 9.53 6.02
N LEU A 100 11.89 8.95 6.02
CA LEU A 100 11.52 7.76 6.80
C LEU A 100 10.82 6.74 5.91
N ARG A 101 10.92 5.46 6.26
CA ARG A 101 10.13 4.35 5.71
C ARG A 101 9.40 3.65 6.83
N PHE A 102 8.10 3.49 6.72
CA PHE A 102 7.31 2.67 7.64
C PHE A 102 7.45 1.20 7.27
N ILE A 103 7.68 0.34 8.25
CA ILE A 103 7.67 -1.11 8.08
C ILE A 103 6.67 -1.67 9.08
N ASP A 104 5.71 -2.44 8.60
CA ASP A 104 4.78 -3.18 9.43
C ASP A 104 4.97 -4.66 9.14
N SER A 105 5.36 -5.41 10.17
CA SER A 105 5.66 -6.83 10.01
C SER A 105 4.47 -7.73 10.40
N ASP A 106 3.32 -7.16 10.79
CA ASP A 106 2.10 -7.92 11.10
C ASP A 106 1.28 -8.23 9.84
N PRO A 107 1.22 -9.51 9.40
CA PRO A 107 0.46 -9.92 8.24
C PRO A 107 -1.07 -9.88 8.46
N THR A 108 -1.57 -9.59 9.67
CA THR A 108 -3.02 -9.67 9.95
C THR A 108 -3.85 -8.46 9.55
N LEU A 109 -3.26 -7.37 9.04
CA LEU A 109 -4.03 -6.29 8.44
C LEU A 109 -3.39 -5.79 7.15
N VAL A 110 -3.99 -6.19 6.03
CA VAL A 110 -3.91 -5.56 4.70
C VAL A 110 -2.72 -4.61 4.57
N THR A 111 -1.56 -5.21 4.39
CA THR A 111 -0.51 -4.63 3.57
C THR A 111 -1.19 -4.20 2.28
N ALA A 112 -1.51 -2.92 2.20
CA ALA A 112 -1.77 -2.30 0.91
C ALA A 112 -0.43 -2.37 0.22
N GLY A 113 -0.19 -3.49 -0.47
CA GLY A 113 0.83 -3.55 -1.49
C GLY A 113 0.69 -2.35 -2.43
N PRO A 114 1.61 -2.19 -3.37
CA PRO A 114 1.55 -1.07 -4.31
C PRO A 114 0.16 -0.92 -4.94
N LEU A 115 -0.58 -2.04 -5.09
CA LEU A 115 -1.98 -2.06 -5.51
C LEU A 115 -3.00 -1.59 -4.44
N ARG A 116 -3.74 -0.53 -4.73
CA ARG A 116 -4.85 0.02 -3.93
C ARG A 116 -6.11 0.24 -4.77
N LEU A 117 -7.28 0.24 -4.16
CA LEU A 117 -8.54 0.69 -4.77
C LEU A 117 -8.95 2.04 -4.15
N ASP A 118 -9.07 3.07 -4.98
CA ASP A 118 -9.75 4.31 -4.60
C ASP A 118 -11.26 4.11 -4.80
N GLU A 119 -11.99 3.96 -3.70
CA GLU A 119 -13.44 3.72 -3.70
C GLU A 119 -14.25 4.93 -4.17
N ASN A 120 -13.71 6.15 -4.05
CA ASN A 120 -14.41 7.35 -4.51
C ASN A 120 -14.42 7.45 -6.03
N SER A 121 -13.28 7.14 -6.66
CA SER A 121 -13.14 7.16 -8.12
C SER A 121 -13.36 5.80 -8.79
N MET A 122 -13.51 4.73 -7.99
CA MET A 122 -13.57 3.33 -8.41
C MET A 122 -12.37 2.93 -9.29
N ARG A 123 -11.17 3.42 -8.97
CA ARG A 123 -9.94 3.17 -9.75
C ARG A 123 -8.91 2.42 -8.93
N PHE A 124 -8.27 1.45 -9.57
CA PHE A 124 -7.07 0.83 -9.02
C PHE A 124 -5.86 1.71 -9.24
N LEU A 125 -5.00 1.76 -8.22
CA LEU A 125 -3.77 2.54 -8.17
C LEU A 125 -2.62 1.56 -7.91
N TRP A 126 -1.48 1.76 -8.57
CA TRP A 126 -0.20 1.12 -8.23
C TRP A 126 0.79 2.19 -7.78
N ASP A 127 1.19 2.20 -6.51
CA ASP A 127 2.00 3.27 -5.92
C ASP A 127 1.46 4.67 -6.27
N HIS A 128 0.17 4.87 -6.03
CA HIS A 128 -0.57 6.11 -6.32
C HIS A 128 -0.74 6.47 -7.80
N ARG A 129 -0.26 5.63 -8.74
CA ARG A 129 -0.49 5.83 -10.18
C ARG A 129 -1.73 5.06 -10.62
N PRO A 130 -2.72 5.71 -11.26
CA PRO A 130 -3.94 5.03 -11.68
C PRO A 130 -3.65 4.02 -12.79
N LEU A 131 -4.22 2.83 -12.67
CA LEU A 131 -4.18 1.80 -13.71
C LEU A 131 -5.28 2.08 -14.75
N ASP A 132 -4.89 2.16 -16.02
CA ASP A 132 -5.84 2.26 -17.14
C ASP A 132 -6.31 0.86 -17.55
N LEU A 133 -7.35 0.40 -16.86
CA LEU A 133 -7.91 -0.95 -17.01
C LEU A 133 -9.16 -0.94 -17.89
N THR A 134 -9.27 -1.93 -18.77
CA THR A 134 -10.56 -2.21 -19.44
C THR A 134 -11.59 -2.72 -18.42
N PRO A 135 -12.90 -2.67 -18.73
CA PRO A 135 -13.93 -3.18 -17.81
C PRO A 135 -13.70 -4.62 -17.35
N SER A 136 -13.27 -5.51 -18.25
CA SER A 136 -12.97 -6.90 -17.93
C SER A 136 -11.75 -7.05 -17.02
N GLN A 137 -10.70 -6.26 -17.26
CA GLN A 137 -9.51 -6.25 -16.41
C GLN A 137 -9.83 -5.74 -15.01
N TRP A 138 -10.62 -4.66 -14.92
CA TRP A 138 -11.06 -4.10 -13.65
C TRP A 138 -11.91 -5.10 -12.86
N ARG A 139 -12.89 -5.75 -13.50
CA ARG A 139 -13.74 -6.77 -12.84
C ARG A 139 -12.92 -7.92 -12.29
N LEU A 140 -11.99 -8.45 -13.10
CA LEU A 140 -11.09 -9.50 -12.67
C LEU A 140 -10.24 -9.04 -11.48
N LEU A 141 -9.60 -7.89 -11.58
CA LEU A 141 -8.73 -7.36 -10.52
C LEU A 141 -9.52 -7.09 -9.23
N ASN A 142 -10.72 -6.52 -9.34
CA ASN A 142 -11.60 -6.27 -8.20
C ASN A 142 -12.00 -7.57 -7.50
N TYR A 143 -12.37 -8.60 -8.27
CA TYR A 143 -12.68 -9.91 -7.71
C TYR A 143 -11.46 -10.50 -6.97
N LEU A 144 -10.30 -10.53 -7.61
CA LEU A 144 -9.07 -11.01 -6.99
C LEU A 144 -8.66 -10.18 -5.77
N TYR A 145 -8.91 -8.88 -5.76
CA TYR A 145 -8.60 -7.95 -4.66
C TYR A 145 -9.50 -8.19 -3.45
N GLN A 146 -10.79 -8.42 -3.68
CA GLN A 146 -11.75 -8.80 -2.63
C GLN A 146 -11.40 -10.16 -2.01
N HIS A 147 -10.79 -11.05 -2.79
CA HIS A 147 -10.37 -12.40 -2.39
C HIS A 147 -8.84 -12.53 -2.25
N ARG A 148 -8.12 -11.44 -1.96
CA ARG A 148 -6.64 -11.43 -1.87
C ARG A 148 -6.12 -12.48 -0.88
N GLY A 149 -5.04 -13.16 -1.26
CA GLY A 149 -4.45 -14.28 -0.51
C GLY A 149 -5.22 -15.61 -0.66
N GLN A 150 -6.35 -15.64 -1.36
CA GLN A 150 -7.12 -16.84 -1.63
C GLN A 150 -6.97 -17.28 -3.09
N VAL A 151 -7.05 -18.59 -3.33
CA VAL A 151 -7.05 -19.12 -4.70
C VAL A 151 -8.45 -18.98 -5.28
N CYS A 152 -8.57 -18.14 -6.32
CA CYS A 152 -9.76 -18.00 -7.15
C CYS A 152 -9.69 -18.97 -8.32
N THR A 153 -10.70 -19.83 -8.47
CA THR A 153 -10.78 -20.78 -9.59
C THR A 153 -10.97 -20.06 -10.92
N ARG A 154 -10.61 -20.72 -12.03
CA ARG A 154 -10.80 -20.15 -13.37
C ARG A 154 -12.27 -19.82 -13.64
N GLU A 155 -13.17 -20.69 -13.22
CA GLU A 155 -14.62 -20.51 -13.33
C GLU A 155 -15.08 -19.28 -12.55
N GLN A 156 -14.63 -19.10 -11.30
CA GLN A 156 -14.93 -17.92 -10.50
C GLN A 156 -14.41 -16.63 -11.14
N CYS A 157 -13.16 -16.63 -11.61
CA CYS A 157 -12.58 -15.49 -12.32
C CYS A 157 -13.36 -15.14 -13.59
N ALA A 158 -13.77 -16.16 -14.35
CA ALA A 158 -14.54 -15.96 -15.56
C ALA A 158 -15.94 -15.42 -15.25
N GLN A 159 -16.61 -15.98 -14.25
CA GLN A 159 -17.91 -15.52 -13.79
C GLN A 159 -17.86 -14.06 -13.29
N ALA A 160 -16.76 -13.63 -12.67
CA ALA A 160 -16.58 -12.24 -12.28
C ALA A 160 -16.47 -11.28 -13.48
N ILE A 161 -15.92 -11.73 -14.61
CA ILE A 161 -15.76 -10.91 -15.82
C ILE A 161 -17.07 -10.83 -16.62
N TRP A 162 -17.70 -11.98 -16.87
CA TRP A 162 -18.82 -12.15 -17.82
C TRP A 162 -20.19 -12.41 -17.17
N GLY A 163 -20.24 -12.74 -15.89
CA GLY A 163 -21.50 -12.98 -15.17
C GLY A 163 -22.29 -14.15 -15.74
N ALA A 164 -23.58 -13.93 -16.00
CA ALA A 164 -24.51 -14.94 -16.51
C ALA A 164 -24.23 -15.37 -17.96
N GLU A 165 -23.38 -14.64 -18.69
CA GLU A 165 -23.02 -14.91 -20.08
C GLU A 165 -21.79 -15.85 -20.22
N TYR A 166 -21.31 -16.42 -19.11
CA TYR A 166 -20.17 -17.33 -19.12
C TYR A 166 -20.46 -18.62 -19.91
N LEU A 167 -19.65 -18.88 -20.93
CA LEU A 167 -19.67 -20.06 -21.80
C LEU A 167 -18.40 -20.91 -21.58
N PRO A 168 -18.53 -22.10 -20.96
CA PRO A 168 -17.41 -23.02 -20.75
C PRO A 168 -16.66 -23.34 -22.06
N GLY A 169 -15.32 -23.27 -22.03
CA GLY A 169 -14.45 -23.50 -23.19
C GLY A 169 -13.98 -22.20 -23.86
N MET A 170 -14.90 -21.39 -24.39
CA MET A 170 -14.57 -20.13 -25.08
C MET A 170 -14.01 -19.07 -24.11
N ASP A 171 -14.56 -19.01 -22.91
CA ASP A 171 -14.16 -18.00 -21.92
C ASP A 171 -12.90 -18.37 -21.14
N ALA A 172 -12.47 -19.63 -21.18
CA ALA A 172 -11.19 -20.03 -20.61
C ALA A 172 -10.01 -19.39 -21.37
N GLU A 173 -10.07 -19.36 -22.71
CA GLU A 173 -9.06 -18.67 -23.53
C GLU A 173 -9.14 -17.15 -23.38
N ASN A 174 -10.35 -16.60 -23.27
CA ASN A 174 -10.54 -15.18 -23.04
C ASN A 174 -10.03 -14.76 -21.65
N LEU A 175 -10.14 -15.62 -20.63
CA LEU A 175 -9.65 -15.35 -19.28
C LEU A 175 -8.13 -15.15 -19.29
N ASP A 176 -7.40 -16.02 -19.98
CA ASP A 176 -5.94 -15.92 -20.07
C ASP A 176 -5.50 -14.66 -20.81
N LYS A 177 -6.25 -14.23 -21.85
CA LYS A 177 -6.03 -12.94 -22.51
C LYS A 177 -6.28 -11.76 -21.56
N VAL A 178 -7.34 -11.79 -20.76
CA VAL A 178 -7.64 -10.74 -19.77
C VAL A 178 -6.56 -10.68 -18.70
N VAL A 179 -6.11 -11.83 -18.17
CA VAL A 179 -5.00 -11.91 -17.19
C VAL A 179 -3.70 -11.37 -17.78
N SER A 180 -3.36 -11.77 -19.01
CA SER A 180 -2.16 -11.27 -19.70
C SER A 180 -2.21 -9.75 -19.91
N GLY A 181 -3.36 -9.23 -20.35
CA GLY A 181 -3.56 -7.79 -20.52
C GLY A 181 -3.50 -7.03 -19.20
N LEU A 182 -4.09 -7.58 -18.13
CA LEU A 182 -4.01 -6.99 -16.79
C LEU A 182 -2.57 -6.90 -16.29
N ARG A 183 -1.77 -7.97 -16.45
CA ARG A 183 -0.33 -7.95 -16.14
C ARG A 183 0.44 -6.93 -16.98
N ALA A 184 0.08 -6.75 -18.25
CA ALA A 184 0.69 -5.71 -19.07
C ALA A 184 0.39 -4.30 -18.51
N ARG A 185 -0.85 -4.02 -18.11
CA ARG A 185 -1.21 -2.74 -17.47
C ARG A 185 -0.52 -2.48 -16.14
N LEU A 186 -0.28 -3.52 -15.35
CA LEU A 186 0.53 -3.44 -14.14
C LEU A 186 2.00 -3.12 -14.47
N ARG A 187 2.54 -3.74 -15.52
CA ARG A 187 3.92 -3.47 -15.98
C ARG A 187 4.13 -2.12 -16.66
N ASP A 188 3.08 -1.55 -17.25
CA ASP A 188 3.11 -0.18 -17.80
C ASP A 188 3.43 0.85 -16.72
N VAL A 189 2.99 0.62 -15.48
CA VAL A 189 3.29 1.49 -14.33
C VAL A 189 4.55 1.04 -13.59
N ASP A 190 4.77 -0.26 -13.38
CA ASP A 190 5.95 -0.78 -12.69
C ASP A 190 6.46 -2.05 -13.38
N PRO A 191 7.63 -2.01 -14.06
CA PRO A 191 8.16 -3.14 -14.82
C PRO A 191 8.27 -4.46 -14.03
N GLU A 192 8.44 -4.39 -12.71
CA GLU A 192 8.59 -5.55 -11.82
C GLU A 192 7.25 -6.02 -11.21
N ALA A 193 6.14 -5.37 -11.55
CA ALA A 193 4.82 -5.70 -11.03
C ALA A 193 4.28 -7.02 -11.59
N ASP A 194 4.31 -8.08 -10.76
CA ASP A 194 3.56 -9.32 -10.99
C ASP A 194 2.90 -9.82 -9.69
N PRO A 195 1.79 -9.18 -9.26
CA PRO A 195 1.10 -9.54 -8.03
C PRO A 195 0.17 -10.75 -8.18
N ILE A 196 -0.12 -11.18 -9.42
CA ILE A 196 -1.06 -12.28 -9.71
C ILE A 196 -0.27 -13.57 -9.90
N GLU A 197 -0.46 -14.54 -9.01
CA GLU A 197 0.14 -15.87 -9.12
C GLU A 197 -0.75 -16.85 -9.86
N VAL A 198 -0.13 -17.75 -10.63
CA VAL A 198 -0.81 -18.87 -11.27
C VAL A 198 -0.73 -20.09 -10.37
N ARG A 199 -1.90 -20.61 -9.97
CA ARG A 199 -2.02 -21.92 -9.32
C ARG A 199 -2.39 -22.94 -10.38
N ARG A 200 -1.36 -23.63 -10.89
CA ARG A 200 -1.49 -24.58 -12.02
C ARG A 200 -2.65 -25.55 -11.81
N GLY A 201 -3.53 -25.65 -12.81
CA GLY A 201 -4.69 -26.54 -12.77
C GLY A 201 -5.85 -26.07 -11.90
N VAL A 202 -5.75 -24.91 -11.23
CA VAL A 202 -6.77 -24.41 -10.30
C VAL A 202 -7.26 -23.01 -10.70
N GLY A 203 -6.35 -22.06 -10.85
CA GLY A 203 -6.71 -20.67 -11.16
C GLY A 203 -5.66 -19.66 -10.75
N TYR A 204 -6.11 -18.57 -10.14
CA TYR A 204 -5.31 -17.37 -9.90
C TYR A 204 -5.40 -16.92 -8.45
N MET A 205 -4.35 -16.27 -7.95
CA MET A 205 -4.34 -15.67 -6.62
C MET A 205 -3.67 -14.31 -6.70
N LEU A 206 -4.29 -13.29 -6.09
CA LEU A 206 -3.58 -12.05 -5.82
C LEU A 206 -2.77 -12.21 -4.54
N ARG A 207 -1.46 -12.00 -4.60
CA ARG A 207 -0.62 -12.00 -3.41
C ARG A 207 -1.08 -10.93 -2.42
N THR A 208 -1.20 -11.30 -1.16
CA THR A 208 -1.12 -10.33 -0.07
C THR A 208 0.32 -9.86 -0.03
N ALA A 209 0.53 -8.54 -0.17
CA ALA A 209 1.88 -7.98 -0.07
C ALA A 209 2.49 -8.23 1.32
#